data_AF-A0A7S1J0W0-F1
#
_entry.id   AF-A0A7S1J0W0-F1
#
_cell.length_a   1.000
_cell.length_b   1.000
_cell.length_c   1.000
_cell.angle_alpha   90.00
_cell.angle_beta   90.00
_cell.angle_gamma   90.00
#
_symmetry.space_group_name_H-M   'P 1'
#
loop_
_entity.id
_entity.type
_entity.pdbx_description
1 polymer ?
#
loop_
_entity_poly.entity_id
_entity_poly.type
_entity_poly.pdbx_seq_one_letter_code
_entity_poly.pdbx_strand_id
1 'polypeptide(L)'
;DEQDMILNKMVRLEADLRALAEDRMMELQRRWDLKESWNDRLGSMLAYKSFFSARKSTLTTSKTASAVAQSCCAQMDELSRSLKEMARSALIHHQQEVVGALEDRTCLEYFEAFRDIYLSMGDLAYKKRKFRDEISQACERSRIQMEISKETFNPVAKNHLADVNATRQMLDAVSQEIDSLQKKMQAVLNDVKPVEEKMQSKGLTPKVHPTQELNDSYTLRSQKMMFYRELAATDAEQRKRRHPTLQLRSADNHLSHSCDLTISAIDLTENVTASAAGPPLFLPIKEAFPER
;
A
#
# COMPACT_ATOMS: atom_id res chain seq x y z
N ASP A 1 -130.06 -17.96 -62.03
CA ASP A 1 -129.85 -16.60 -61.46
C ASP A 1 -129.53 -16.64 -59.97
N GLU A 2 -130.48 -16.89 -59.06
CA GLU A 2 -130.20 -16.83 -57.60
C GLU A 2 -129.35 -18.02 -57.10
N GLN A 3 -129.55 -19.22 -57.65
CA GLN A 3 -128.73 -20.40 -57.34
C GLN A 3 -127.28 -20.26 -57.81
N ASP A 4 -127.05 -19.68 -59.00
CA ASP A 4 -125.71 -19.44 -59.54
C ASP A 4 -124.96 -18.38 -58.74
N MET A 5 -125.68 -17.39 -58.19
CA MET A 5 -125.10 -16.39 -57.28
C MET A 5 -124.63 -17.03 -55.96
N ILE A 6 -125.42 -17.95 -55.40
CA ILE A 6 -125.06 -18.68 -54.18
C ILE A 6 -123.85 -19.59 -54.44
N LEU A 7 -123.82 -20.31 -55.57
CA LEU A 7 -122.71 -21.18 -55.94
C LEU A 7 -121.40 -20.38 -56.14
N ASN A 8 -121.45 -19.26 -56.86
CA ASN A 8 -120.29 -18.38 -57.03
C ASN A 8 -119.80 -17.79 -55.70
N LYS A 9 -120.72 -17.50 -54.77
CA LYS A 9 -120.36 -17.05 -53.42
C LYS A 9 -119.68 -18.15 -52.62
N MET A 10 -120.14 -19.40 -52.72
CA MET A 10 -119.50 -20.54 -52.07
C MET A 10 -118.08 -20.77 -52.60
N VAL A 11 -117.88 -20.73 -53.93
CA VAL A 11 -116.56 -20.89 -54.54
C VAL A 11 -115.58 -19.78 -54.11
N ARG A 12 -116.05 -18.52 -54.02
CA ARG A 12 -115.24 -17.41 -53.50
C ARG A 12 -114.88 -17.59 -52.03
N LEU A 13 -115.84 -17.97 -51.19
CA LEU A 13 -115.58 -18.24 -49.78
C LEU A 13 -114.61 -19.40 -49.58
N GLU A 14 -114.68 -20.44 -50.41
CA GLU A 14 -113.68 -21.52 -50.38
C GLU A 14 -112.29 -21.03 -50.80
N ALA A 15 -112.18 -20.17 -51.81
CA ALA A 15 -110.91 -19.57 -52.21
C ALA A 15 -110.34 -18.65 -51.11
N ASP A 16 -111.19 -17.84 -50.48
CA ASP A 16 -110.81 -16.98 -49.35
C ASP A 16 -110.38 -17.81 -48.13
N LEU A 17 -111.07 -18.93 -47.85
CA LEU A 17 -110.69 -19.85 -46.78
C LEU A 17 -109.34 -20.53 -47.05
N ARG A 18 -109.05 -20.90 -48.31
CA ARG A 18 -107.74 -21.45 -48.69
C ARG A 18 -106.64 -20.41 -48.56
N ALA A 19 -106.85 -19.20 -49.07
CA ALA A 19 -105.89 -18.09 -48.94
C ALA A 19 -105.62 -17.75 -47.46
N LEU A 20 -106.68 -17.67 -46.64
CA LEU A 20 -106.52 -17.40 -45.21
C LEU A 20 -105.81 -18.54 -44.47
N ALA A 21 -106.00 -19.80 -44.91
CA ALA A 21 -105.28 -20.94 -44.37
C ALA A 21 -103.77 -20.89 -44.74
N GLU A 22 -103.45 -20.50 -45.98
CA GLU A 22 -102.07 -20.30 -46.44
C GLU A 22 -101.39 -19.14 -45.69
N ASP A 23 -102.05 -17.99 -45.56
CA ASP A 23 -101.55 -16.83 -44.80
C ASP A 23 -101.31 -17.19 -43.33
N ARG A 24 -102.24 -17.94 -42.73
CA ARG A 24 -102.08 -18.44 -41.36
C ARG A 24 -100.89 -19.39 -41.25
N MET A 25 -100.69 -20.26 -42.23
CA MET A 25 -99.55 -21.18 -42.25
C MET A 25 -98.23 -20.42 -42.38
N MET A 26 -98.14 -19.43 -43.27
CA MET A 26 -96.95 -18.59 -43.42
C MET A 26 -96.65 -17.78 -42.15
N GLU A 27 -97.67 -17.21 -41.50
CA GLU A 27 -97.47 -16.48 -40.25
C GLU A 27 -97.06 -17.40 -39.10
N LEU A 28 -97.59 -18.63 -39.04
CA LEU A 28 -97.14 -19.63 -38.07
C LEU A 28 -95.68 -20.02 -38.31
N GLN A 29 -95.27 -20.21 -39.55
CA GLN A 29 -93.89 -20.51 -39.92
C GLN A 29 -92.96 -19.34 -39.59
N ARG A 30 -93.33 -18.11 -39.93
CA ARG A 30 -92.57 -16.91 -39.57
C ARG A 30 -92.38 -16.77 -38.06
N ARG A 31 -93.42 -17.04 -37.27
CA ARG A 31 -93.35 -17.03 -35.81
C ARG A 31 -92.49 -18.17 -35.27
N TRP A 32 -92.55 -19.33 -35.90
CA TRP A 32 -91.70 -20.48 -35.57
C TRP A 32 -90.23 -20.13 -35.79
N ASP A 33 -89.87 -19.66 -36.98
CA ASP A 33 -88.50 -19.30 -37.35
C ASP A 33 -87.95 -18.18 -36.45
N LEU A 34 -88.78 -17.18 -36.13
CA LEU A 34 -88.40 -16.11 -35.23
C LEU A 34 -88.13 -16.66 -33.82
N LYS A 35 -88.99 -17.55 -33.32
CA LYS A 35 -88.81 -18.20 -32.01
C LYS A 35 -87.56 -19.07 -31.98
N GLU A 36 -87.30 -19.81 -33.05
CA GLU A 36 -86.10 -20.64 -33.21
C GLU A 36 -84.83 -19.78 -33.21
N SER A 37 -84.81 -18.69 -33.99
CA SER A 37 -83.70 -17.73 -33.97
C SER A 37 -83.47 -17.10 -32.58
N TRP A 38 -84.55 -16.78 -31.85
CA TRP A 38 -84.45 -16.29 -30.47
C TRP A 38 -83.88 -17.35 -29.52
N ASN A 39 -84.30 -18.60 -29.68
CA ASN A 39 -83.79 -19.71 -28.88
C ASN A 39 -82.30 -19.97 -29.14
N ASP A 40 -81.85 -19.90 -30.40
CA ASP A 40 -80.44 -20.07 -30.76
C ASP A 40 -79.56 -18.96 -30.19
N ARG A 41 -80.04 -17.70 -30.25
CA ARG A 41 -79.36 -16.55 -29.63
C ARG A 41 -79.29 -16.71 -28.12
N LEU A 42 -80.37 -17.15 -27.49
CA LEU A 42 -80.39 -17.39 -26.04
C LEU A 42 -79.43 -18.53 -25.66
N GLY A 43 -79.44 -19.63 -26.41
CA GLY A 43 -78.51 -20.75 -26.24
C GLY A 43 -77.05 -20.31 -26.35
N SER A 44 -76.74 -19.50 -27.37
CA SER A 44 -75.41 -18.93 -27.58
C SER A 44 -74.99 -17.99 -26.44
N MET A 45 -75.89 -17.13 -25.97
CA MET A 45 -75.62 -16.22 -24.85
C MET A 45 -75.38 -17.00 -23.54
N LEU A 46 -76.14 -18.05 -23.29
CA LEU A 46 -75.98 -18.90 -22.12
C LEU A 46 -74.67 -19.69 -22.16
N ALA A 47 -74.32 -20.24 -23.33
CA ALA A 47 -73.03 -20.90 -23.55
C ALA A 47 -71.87 -19.93 -23.29
N TYR A 48 -71.93 -18.72 -23.85
CA TYR A 48 -70.94 -17.68 -23.58
C TYR A 48 -70.85 -17.34 -22.09
N LYS A 49 -71.98 -17.08 -21.42
CA LYS A 49 -72.00 -16.79 -19.98
C LYS A 49 -71.37 -17.90 -19.16
N SER A 50 -71.69 -19.17 -19.46
CA SER A 50 -71.12 -20.32 -18.75
C SER A 50 -69.59 -20.41 -18.93
N PHE A 51 -69.10 -20.17 -20.15
CA PHE A 51 -67.67 -20.16 -20.47
C PHE A 51 -66.92 -19.06 -19.69
N PHE A 52 -67.49 -17.86 -19.62
CA PHE A 52 -66.92 -16.77 -18.84
C PHE A 52 -66.94 -17.07 -17.35
N SER A 53 -68.04 -17.61 -16.82
CA SER A 53 -68.10 -17.98 -15.40
C SER A 53 -67.07 -19.04 -15.03
N ALA A 54 -66.83 -20.03 -15.90
CA ALA A 54 -65.85 -21.08 -15.67
C ALA A 54 -64.41 -20.54 -15.68
N ARG A 55 -64.10 -19.58 -16.56
CA ARG A 55 -62.72 -19.04 -16.70
C ARG A 55 -62.41 -17.83 -15.82
N LYS A 56 -63.42 -17.14 -15.30
CA LYS A 56 -63.24 -15.90 -14.51
C LYS A 56 -62.34 -16.14 -13.30
N SER A 57 -62.56 -17.21 -12.53
CA SER A 57 -61.76 -17.54 -11.35
C SER A 57 -60.30 -17.86 -11.68
N THR A 58 -60.08 -18.58 -12.79
CA THR A 58 -58.74 -18.92 -13.28
C THR A 58 -57.99 -17.66 -13.74
N LEU A 59 -58.68 -16.75 -14.43
CA LEU A 59 -58.07 -15.49 -14.87
C LEU A 59 -57.73 -14.58 -13.68
N THR A 60 -58.61 -14.49 -12.68
CA THR A 60 -58.34 -13.68 -11.48
C THR A 60 -57.17 -14.24 -10.68
N THR A 61 -57.08 -15.56 -10.53
CA THR A 61 -55.97 -16.21 -9.81
C THR A 61 -54.66 -16.09 -10.57
N SER A 62 -54.67 -16.24 -11.90
CA SER A 62 -53.49 -16.01 -12.75
C SER A 62 -53.01 -14.56 -12.66
N LYS A 63 -53.92 -13.58 -12.67
CA LYS A 63 -53.57 -12.16 -12.51
C LYS A 63 -52.93 -11.89 -11.15
N THR A 64 -53.51 -12.41 -10.06
CA THR A 64 -52.93 -12.24 -8.72
C THR A 64 -51.59 -12.96 -8.58
N ALA A 65 -51.45 -14.17 -9.15
CA ALA A 65 -50.19 -14.91 -9.15
C ALA A 65 -49.08 -14.15 -9.90
N SER A 66 -49.40 -13.57 -11.06
CA SER A 66 -48.45 -12.73 -11.80
C SER A 66 -48.05 -11.47 -11.02
N ALA A 67 -48.98 -10.82 -10.32
CA ALA A 67 -48.67 -9.64 -9.51
C ALA A 67 -47.76 -9.99 -8.32
N VAL A 68 -48.00 -11.14 -7.68
CA VAL A 68 -47.13 -11.64 -6.60
C VAL A 68 -45.74 -11.98 -7.16
N ALA A 69 -45.65 -12.68 -8.29
CA ALA A 69 -44.38 -13.00 -8.92
C ALA A 69 -43.56 -11.75 -9.26
N GLN A 70 -44.19 -10.69 -9.79
CA GLN A 70 -43.54 -9.41 -10.05
C GLN A 70 -43.00 -8.76 -8.76
N SER A 71 -43.78 -8.79 -7.68
CA SER A 71 -43.34 -8.30 -6.37
C SER A 71 -42.14 -9.09 -5.84
N CYS A 72 -42.17 -10.42 -5.93
CA CYS A 72 -41.06 -11.28 -5.53
C CYS A 72 -39.79 -11.00 -6.35
N CYS A 73 -39.90 -10.83 -7.67
CA CYS A 73 -38.76 -10.46 -8.51
C CYS A 73 -38.17 -9.11 -8.09
N ALA A 74 -39.01 -8.10 -7.85
CA ALA A 74 -38.55 -6.79 -7.40
C ALA A 74 -37.84 -6.85 -6.03
N GLN A 75 -38.36 -7.65 -5.09
CA GLN A 75 -37.71 -7.89 -3.79
C GLN A 75 -36.38 -8.62 -3.94
N MET A 76 -36.31 -9.65 -4.82
CA MET A 76 -35.07 -10.37 -5.08
C MET A 76 -34.01 -9.47 -5.72
N ASP A 77 -34.40 -8.57 -6.62
CA ASP A 77 -33.49 -7.60 -7.20
C ASP A 77 -32.94 -6.63 -6.13
N GLU A 78 -33.80 -6.16 -5.22
CA GLU A 78 -33.37 -5.30 -4.11
C GLU A 78 -32.42 -6.01 -3.15
N LEU A 79 -32.74 -7.27 -2.79
CA LEU A 79 -31.84 -8.11 -2.00
C LEU A 79 -30.49 -8.33 -2.71
N SER A 80 -30.49 -8.55 -4.02
CA SER A 80 -29.27 -8.70 -4.81
C SER A 80 -28.43 -7.42 -4.81
N ARG A 81 -29.06 -6.24 -4.94
CA ARG A 81 -28.37 -4.95 -4.85
C ARG A 81 -27.78 -4.73 -3.46
N SER A 82 -28.58 -4.95 -2.41
CA SER A 82 -28.14 -4.81 -1.03
C SER A 82 -26.97 -5.74 -0.71
N LEU A 83 -27.02 -7.00 -1.15
CA LEU A 83 -25.93 -7.96 -0.98
C LEU A 83 -24.65 -7.49 -1.67
N LYS A 84 -24.74 -6.99 -2.91
CA LYS A 84 -23.60 -6.45 -3.64
C LYS A 84 -22.98 -5.25 -2.93
N GLU A 85 -23.79 -4.35 -2.39
CA GLU A 85 -23.29 -3.18 -1.67
C GLU A 85 -22.64 -3.54 -0.33
N MET A 86 -23.22 -4.51 0.41
CA MET A 86 -22.60 -5.05 1.62
C MET A 86 -21.27 -5.74 1.30
N ALA A 87 -21.21 -6.57 0.26
CA ALA A 87 -19.98 -7.22 -0.16
C ALA A 87 -18.92 -6.20 -0.59
N ARG A 88 -19.32 -5.17 -1.34
CA ARG A 88 -18.42 -4.08 -1.78
C ARG A 88 -17.87 -3.29 -0.59
N SER A 89 -18.72 -2.88 0.35
CA SER A 89 -18.30 -2.12 1.53
C SER A 89 -17.39 -2.94 2.44
N ALA A 90 -17.70 -4.23 2.67
CA ALA A 90 -16.82 -5.14 3.41
C ALA A 90 -15.46 -5.30 2.74
N LEU A 91 -15.43 -5.43 1.41
CA LEU A 91 -14.19 -5.56 0.65
C LEU A 91 -13.35 -4.27 0.70
N ILE A 92 -13.99 -3.10 0.58
CA ILE A 92 -13.29 -1.81 0.71
C ILE A 92 -12.70 -1.66 2.12
N HIS A 93 -13.47 -1.97 3.16
CA HIS A 93 -12.97 -1.91 4.54
C HIS A 93 -11.78 -2.84 4.75
N HIS A 94 -11.91 -4.09 4.32
CA HIS A 94 -10.82 -5.06 4.44
C HIS A 94 -9.58 -4.64 3.64
N GLN A 95 -9.77 -4.10 2.43
CA GLN A 95 -8.68 -3.56 1.64
C GLN A 95 -8.00 -2.38 2.34
N GLN A 96 -8.76 -1.47 2.94
CA GLN A 96 -8.21 -0.34 3.71
C GLN A 96 -7.42 -0.81 4.94
N GLU A 97 -7.92 -1.81 5.67
CA GLU A 97 -7.22 -2.40 6.81
C GLU A 97 -5.89 -3.06 6.38
N VAL A 98 -5.91 -3.88 5.33
CA VAL A 98 -4.72 -4.57 4.83
C VAL A 98 -3.69 -3.59 4.28
N VAL A 99 -4.14 -2.62 3.46
CA VAL A 99 -3.25 -1.58 2.92
C VAL A 99 -2.69 -0.72 4.05
N GLY A 100 -3.53 -0.31 5.02
CA GLY A 100 -3.07 0.44 6.18
C GLY A 100 -2.01 -0.32 7.00
N ALA A 101 -2.25 -1.60 7.30
CA ALA A 101 -1.29 -2.43 8.02
C ALA A 101 0.03 -2.63 7.25
N LEU A 102 -0.04 -2.77 5.92
CA LEU A 102 1.14 -2.85 5.07
C LEU A 102 1.91 -1.53 5.04
N GLU A 103 1.23 -0.39 4.91
CA GLU A 103 1.87 0.92 4.99
C GLU A 103 2.60 1.11 6.32
N ASP A 104 1.96 0.75 7.43
CA ASP A 104 2.53 0.85 8.77
C ASP A 104 3.79 0.00 8.90
N ARG A 105 3.74 -1.23 8.41
CA ARG A 105 4.89 -2.14 8.36
C ARG A 105 6.02 -1.58 7.50
N THR A 106 5.71 -1.08 6.31
CA THR A 106 6.75 -0.50 5.43
C THR A 106 7.41 0.71 6.08
N CYS A 107 6.65 1.59 6.74
CA CYS A 107 7.21 2.73 7.46
C CYS A 107 8.19 2.29 8.56
N LEU A 108 7.85 1.24 9.32
CA LEU A 108 8.73 0.68 10.34
C LEU A 108 10.02 0.09 9.72
N GLU A 109 9.88 -0.72 8.66
CA GLU A 109 11.03 -1.31 7.96
C GLU A 109 11.95 -0.24 7.36
N TYR A 110 11.39 0.83 6.78
CA TYR A 110 12.16 1.99 6.30
C TYR A 110 12.90 2.69 7.45
N PHE A 111 12.27 2.84 8.61
CA PHE A 111 12.91 3.47 9.77
C PHE A 111 14.04 2.61 10.35
N GLU A 112 13.87 1.29 10.39
CA GLU A 112 14.92 0.35 10.79
C GLU A 112 16.12 0.40 9.83
N ALA A 113 15.86 0.38 8.52
CA ALA A 113 16.91 0.54 7.51
C ALA A 113 17.64 1.88 7.65
N PHE A 114 16.90 2.97 7.90
CA PHE A 114 17.50 4.27 8.20
C PHE A 114 18.40 4.20 9.44
N ARG A 115 17.91 3.63 10.54
CA ARG A 115 18.65 3.51 11.80
C ARG A 115 19.99 2.81 11.57
N ASP A 116 19.99 1.69 10.87
CA ASP A 116 21.19 0.90 10.63
C ASP A 116 22.22 1.68 9.78
N ILE A 117 21.77 2.33 8.71
CA ILE A 117 22.64 3.15 7.85
C ILE A 117 23.18 4.36 8.63
N TYR A 118 22.34 5.04 9.41
CA TYR A 118 22.73 6.23 10.17
C TYR A 118 23.74 5.92 11.27
N LEU A 119 23.52 4.84 12.04
CA LEU A 119 24.45 4.39 13.06
C LEU A 119 25.78 3.93 12.45
N SER A 120 25.74 3.19 11.35
CA SER A 120 26.95 2.74 10.62
C SER A 120 27.79 3.92 10.10
N MET A 121 27.14 4.92 9.48
CA MET A 121 27.81 6.15 9.05
C MET A 121 28.41 6.92 10.24
N GLY A 122 27.70 6.98 11.37
CA GLY A 122 28.19 7.57 12.60
C GLY A 122 29.45 6.88 13.12
N ASP A 123 29.42 5.55 13.23
CA ASP A 123 30.60 4.77 13.65
C ASP A 123 31.80 4.96 12.73
N LEU A 124 31.57 5.03 11.41
CA LEU A 124 32.62 5.33 10.45
C LEU A 124 33.18 6.75 10.63
N ALA A 125 32.30 7.75 10.83
CA ALA A 125 32.71 9.13 11.09
C ALA A 125 33.54 9.23 12.37
N TYR A 126 33.18 8.49 13.43
CA TYR A 126 33.99 8.41 14.65
C TYR A 126 35.38 7.83 14.39
N LYS A 127 35.46 6.70 13.68
CA LYS A 127 36.75 6.05 13.34
C LYS A 127 37.64 6.97 12.51
N LYS A 128 37.07 7.67 11.51
CA LYS A 128 37.81 8.64 10.70
C LYS A 128 38.26 9.86 11.49
N ARG A 129 37.43 10.38 12.41
CA ARG A 129 37.85 11.48 13.31
C ARG A 129 39.01 11.06 14.20
N LYS A 130 38.96 9.85 14.77
CA LYS A 130 40.07 9.32 15.58
C LYS A 130 41.34 9.18 14.73
N PHE A 131 41.23 8.65 13.51
CA PHE A 131 42.36 8.52 12.59
C PHE A 131 42.94 9.87 12.18
N ARG A 132 42.08 10.87 11.92
CA ARG A 132 42.51 12.26 11.67
C ARG A 132 43.29 12.83 12.86
N ASP A 133 42.83 12.60 14.09
CA ASP A 133 43.52 13.08 15.29
C ASP A 133 44.89 12.38 15.45
N GLU A 134 44.99 11.09 15.11
CA GLU A 134 46.26 10.34 15.08
C GLU A 134 47.23 10.88 14.01
N ILE A 135 46.76 11.17 12.79
CA ILE A 135 47.54 11.82 11.72
C ILE A 135 47.98 13.21 12.16
N SER A 136 47.10 13.99 12.80
CA SER A 136 47.42 15.34 13.29
C SER A 136 48.56 15.30 14.30
N GLN A 137 48.56 14.33 15.22
CA GLN A 137 49.65 14.14 16.16
C GLN A 137 50.94 13.68 15.46
N ALA A 138 50.84 12.83 14.43
CA ALA A 138 52.00 12.40 13.64
C ALA A 138 52.61 13.56 12.84
N CYS A 139 51.78 14.44 12.28
CA CYS A 139 52.20 15.65 11.59
C CYS A 139 52.94 16.58 12.57
N GLU A 140 52.41 16.78 13.78
CA GLU A 140 53.07 17.63 14.78
C GLU A 140 54.40 17.05 15.26
N ARG A 141 54.46 15.73 15.50
CA ARG A 141 55.73 15.06 15.83
C ARG A 141 56.77 15.22 14.72
N SER A 142 56.36 15.03 13.47
CA SER A 142 57.24 15.16 12.29
C SER A 142 57.70 16.61 12.10
N ARG A 143 56.82 17.58 12.38
CA ARG A 143 57.14 19.01 12.36
C ARG A 143 58.20 19.36 13.42
N ILE A 144 58.04 18.90 14.65
CA ILE A 144 59.03 19.12 15.72
C ILE A 144 60.38 18.50 15.33
N GLN A 145 60.38 17.27 14.81
CA GLN A 145 61.62 16.61 14.34
C GLN A 145 62.28 17.38 13.18
N MET A 146 61.49 17.93 12.26
CA MET A 146 61.97 18.78 11.18
C MET A 146 62.59 20.07 11.73
N GLU A 147 61.95 20.76 12.67
CA GLU A 147 62.44 22.00 13.29
C GLU A 147 63.78 21.74 14.00
N ILE A 148 63.88 20.69 14.82
CA ILE A 148 65.13 20.27 15.48
C ILE A 148 66.22 19.94 14.46
N SER A 149 65.89 19.19 13.40
CA SER A 149 66.84 18.82 12.36
C SER A 149 67.34 20.02 11.56
N LYS A 150 66.47 21.03 11.38
CA LYS A 150 66.82 22.29 10.70
C LYS A 150 67.74 23.15 11.56
N GLU A 151 67.47 23.26 12.86
CA GLU A 151 68.31 24.00 13.82
C GLU A 151 69.70 23.37 13.99
N THR A 152 69.78 22.04 13.90
CA THR A 152 71.05 21.28 13.96
C THR A 152 71.75 21.13 12.60
N PHE A 153 71.24 21.77 11.54
CA PHE A 153 71.74 21.65 10.15
C PHE A 153 71.88 20.20 9.64
N ASN A 154 71.04 19.29 10.15
CA ASN A 154 71.04 17.88 9.77
C ASN A 154 70.42 17.70 8.37
N PRO A 155 71.08 17.00 7.42
CA PRO A 155 70.55 16.77 6.08
C PRO A 155 69.21 16.01 6.05
N VAL A 156 68.88 15.26 7.11
CA VAL A 156 67.61 14.52 7.25
C VAL A 156 66.40 15.47 7.38
N ALA A 157 66.61 16.77 7.65
CA ALA A 157 65.53 17.76 7.69
C ALA A 157 64.67 17.79 6.41
N LYS A 158 65.25 17.48 5.24
CA LYS A 158 64.50 17.37 3.97
C LYS A 158 63.52 16.20 3.95
N ASN A 159 63.87 15.08 4.59
CA ASN A 159 63.00 13.91 4.68
C ASN A 159 61.82 14.21 5.60
N HIS A 160 62.07 14.81 6.77
CA HIS A 160 60.99 15.22 7.68
C HIS A 160 60.07 16.28 7.06
N LEU A 161 60.59 17.18 6.22
CA LEU A 161 59.74 18.10 5.44
C LEU A 161 58.83 17.35 4.45
N ALA A 162 59.34 16.33 3.77
CA ALA A 162 58.53 15.49 2.89
C ALA A 162 57.44 14.73 3.68
N ASP A 163 57.78 14.19 4.86
CA ASP A 163 56.83 13.52 5.75
C ASP A 163 55.74 14.46 6.26
N VAL A 164 56.09 15.70 6.63
CA VAL A 164 55.12 16.75 7.02
C VAL A 164 54.17 17.06 5.86
N ASN A 165 54.68 17.20 4.65
CA ASN A 165 53.83 17.46 3.47
C ASN A 165 52.91 16.27 3.16
N ALA A 166 53.42 15.04 3.22
CA ALA A 166 52.64 13.82 2.98
C ALA A 166 51.56 13.61 4.05
N THR A 167 51.91 13.73 5.34
CA THR A 167 50.94 13.61 6.45
C THR A 167 49.89 14.72 6.42
N ARG A 168 50.25 15.93 5.99
CA ARG A 168 49.30 17.03 5.79
C ARG A 168 48.32 16.77 4.65
N GLN A 169 48.79 16.24 3.52
CA GLN A 169 47.89 15.84 2.42
C GLN A 169 46.90 14.75 2.87
N MET A 170 47.37 13.77 3.64
CA MET A 170 46.49 12.74 4.22
C MET A 170 45.47 13.35 5.21
N LEU A 171 45.89 14.33 6.03
CA LEU A 171 44.99 15.04 6.96
C LEU A 171 43.87 15.76 6.20
N ASP A 172 44.21 16.46 5.12
CA ASP A 172 43.25 17.17 4.27
C ASP A 172 42.28 16.19 3.60
N ALA A 173 42.78 15.07 3.07
CA ALA A 173 41.95 14.03 2.45
C ALA A 173 40.95 13.41 3.45
N VAL A 174 41.42 13.01 4.64
CA VAL A 174 40.54 12.45 5.69
C VAL A 174 39.54 13.49 6.19
N SER A 175 39.93 14.77 6.26
CA SER A 175 39.01 15.85 6.65
C SER A 175 37.89 16.04 5.63
N GLN A 176 38.20 16.02 4.32
CA GLN A 176 37.19 16.07 3.25
C GLN A 176 36.25 14.87 3.30
N GLU A 177 36.75 13.67 3.58
CA GLU A 177 35.92 12.48 3.73
C GLU A 177 34.96 12.59 4.92
N ILE A 178 35.41 13.13 6.06
CA ILE A 178 34.55 13.39 7.22
C ILE A 178 33.44 14.39 6.86
N ASP A 179 33.76 15.48 6.17
CA ASP A 179 32.77 16.45 5.73
C ASP A 179 31.75 15.83 4.76
N SER A 180 32.22 14.96 3.86
CA SER A 180 31.35 14.23 2.93
C SER A 180 30.39 13.27 3.68
N LEU A 181 30.87 12.60 4.73
CA LEU A 181 30.04 11.72 5.56
C LEU A 181 29.01 12.53 6.34
N GLN A 182 29.38 13.67 6.90
CA GLN A 182 28.43 14.55 7.60
C GLN A 182 27.34 15.07 6.68
N LYS A 183 27.69 15.46 5.44
CA LYS A 183 26.70 15.86 4.42
C LYS A 183 25.74 14.72 4.08
N LYS A 184 26.26 13.49 3.92
CA LYS A 184 25.43 12.30 3.66
C LYS A 184 24.51 11.98 4.84
N MET A 185 25.01 12.03 6.07
CA MET A 185 24.19 11.83 7.27
C MET A 185 23.06 12.86 7.37
N GLN A 186 23.35 14.13 7.05
CA GLN A 186 22.34 15.19 7.04
C GLN A 186 21.30 14.99 5.94
N ALA A 187 21.71 14.52 4.75
CA ALA A 187 20.81 14.22 3.65
C ALA A 187 19.84 13.09 4.04
N VAL A 188 20.36 11.96 4.54
CA VAL A 188 19.53 10.82 4.97
C VAL A 188 18.58 11.24 6.09
N LEU A 189 19.02 12.09 7.02
CA LEU A 189 18.14 12.63 8.06
C LEU A 189 17.01 13.50 7.49
N ASN A 190 17.27 14.26 6.44
CA ASN A 190 16.23 15.05 5.78
C ASN A 190 15.24 14.18 5.00
N ASP A 191 15.70 13.10 4.38
CA ASP A 191 14.85 12.16 3.62
C ASP A 191 13.88 11.40 4.54
N VAL A 192 14.26 11.20 5.81
CA VAL A 192 13.46 10.43 6.79
C VAL A 192 12.41 11.29 7.50
N LYS A 193 12.61 12.60 7.64
CA LYS A 193 11.62 13.52 8.24
C LYS A 193 10.17 13.31 7.77
N PRO A 194 9.85 13.26 6.46
CA PRO A 194 8.47 13.05 6.04
C PRO A 194 7.92 11.67 6.42
N VAL A 195 8.79 10.66 6.54
CA VAL A 195 8.39 9.31 7.01
C VAL A 195 8.14 9.34 8.52
N GLU A 196 8.99 10.05 9.27
CA GLU A 196 8.83 10.23 10.71
C GLU A 196 7.55 10.98 11.06
N GLU A 197 7.21 12.06 10.34
CA GLU A 197 5.95 12.79 10.51
C GLU A 197 4.73 11.89 10.24
N LYS A 198 4.79 11.07 9.20
CA LYS A 198 3.75 10.06 8.92
C LYS A 198 3.64 9.05 10.07
N MET A 199 4.75 8.51 10.55
CA MET A 199 4.76 7.58 11.69
C MET A 199 4.22 8.22 12.96
N GLN A 200 4.57 9.49 13.24
CA GLN A 200 4.05 10.25 14.38
C GLN A 200 2.53 10.44 14.29
N SER A 201 2.00 10.79 13.11
CA SER A 201 0.55 10.92 12.92
C SER A 201 -0.21 9.60 13.15
N LYS A 202 0.45 8.47 12.89
CA LYS A 202 -0.09 7.11 13.13
C LYS A 202 0.20 6.58 14.55
N GLY A 203 0.90 7.34 15.38
CA GLY A 203 1.29 6.93 16.75
C GLY A 203 2.38 5.85 16.79
N LEU A 204 3.07 5.59 15.68
CA LEU A 204 4.10 4.54 15.53
C LEU A 204 5.50 5.06 15.90
N THR A 205 5.66 5.83 16.97
CA THR A 205 6.94 6.46 17.29
C THR A 205 7.98 5.46 17.83
N PRO A 206 9.18 5.41 17.24
CA PRO A 206 10.30 4.65 17.80
C PRO A 206 10.67 5.17 19.19
N LYS A 207 11.02 4.27 20.12
CA LYS A 207 11.35 4.65 21.52
C LYS A 207 12.58 5.55 21.62
N VAL A 208 13.53 5.42 20.69
CA VAL A 208 14.79 6.18 20.68
C VAL A 208 15.09 6.58 19.24
N HIS A 209 15.39 7.86 19.03
CA HIS A 209 15.77 8.37 17.72
C HIS A 209 17.25 8.01 17.42
N PRO A 210 17.62 7.59 16.18
CA PRO A 210 18.99 7.19 15.83
C PRO A 210 20.07 8.23 16.15
N THR A 211 19.74 9.52 16.08
CA THR A 211 20.63 10.61 16.53
C THR A 211 20.94 10.57 18.02
N GLN A 212 19.94 10.27 18.86
CA GLN A 212 20.14 10.14 20.31
C GLN A 212 20.96 8.90 20.61
N GLU A 213 20.60 7.76 20.00
CA GLU A 213 21.33 6.51 20.16
C GLU A 213 22.82 6.64 19.77
N LEU A 214 23.10 7.35 18.67
CA LEU A 214 24.49 7.61 18.26
C LEU A 214 25.24 8.46 19.30
N ASN A 215 24.60 9.49 19.84
CA ASN A 215 25.19 10.34 20.87
C ASN A 215 25.46 9.56 22.16
N ASP A 216 24.53 8.69 22.56
CA ASP A 216 24.67 7.81 23.71
C ASP A 216 25.82 6.80 23.51
N SER A 217 25.96 6.26 22.30
CA SER A 217 27.11 5.41 21.93
C SER A 217 28.44 6.15 22.06
N TYR A 218 28.51 7.42 21.63
CA TYR A 218 29.72 8.24 21.77
C TYR A 218 30.05 8.57 23.22
N THR A 219 29.05 8.96 24.03
CA THR A 219 29.27 9.25 25.45
C THR A 219 29.72 8.01 26.19
N LEU A 220 29.11 6.86 25.94
CA LEU A 220 29.52 5.58 26.52
C LEU A 220 30.95 5.20 26.12
N ARG A 221 31.33 5.38 24.85
CA ARG A 221 32.69 5.10 24.37
C ARG A 221 33.71 6.02 25.04
N SER A 222 33.38 7.30 25.20
CA SER A 222 34.22 8.27 25.91
C SER A 222 34.43 7.89 27.38
N GLN A 223 33.34 7.54 28.09
CA GLN A 223 33.41 7.07 29.49
C GLN A 223 34.29 5.83 29.63
N LYS A 224 34.13 4.84 28.74
CA LYS A 224 34.98 3.64 28.71
C LYS A 224 36.45 4.00 28.51
N MET A 225 36.77 4.90 27.59
CA MET A 225 38.15 5.33 27.35
C MET A 225 38.76 6.07 28.55
N MET A 226 37.99 6.88 29.26
CA MET A 226 38.45 7.54 30.49
C MET A 226 38.75 6.52 31.58
N PHE A 227 37.86 5.55 31.81
CA PHE A 227 38.08 4.46 32.75
C PHE A 227 39.35 3.65 32.43
N TYR A 228 39.59 3.32 31.16
CA TYR A 228 40.82 2.62 30.75
C TYR A 228 42.08 3.45 30.96
N ARG A 229 42.02 4.78 30.75
CA ARG A 229 43.16 5.68 31.02
C ARG A 229 43.48 5.76 32.51
N GLU A 230 42.47 5.84 33.36
CA GLU A 230 42.63 5.80 34.82
C GLU A 230 43.26 4.48 35.27
N LEU A 231 42.74 3.34 34.80
CA LEU A 231 43.29 2.03 35.12
C LEU A 231 44.76 1.90 34.67
N ALA A 232 45.07 2.30 33.44
CA ALA A 232 46.44 2.28 32.92
C ALA A 232 47.40 3.18 33.72
N ALA A 233 46.93 4.33 34.21
CA ALA A 233 47.71 5.20 35.08
C ALA A 233 48.00 4.54 36.43
N THR A 234 46.98 3.92 37.06
CA THR A 234 47.17 3.20 38.32
C THR A 234 48.11 2.00 38.16
N ASP A 235 48.02 1.25 37.07
CA ASP A 235 48.92 0.13 36.76
C ASP A 235 50.37 0.60 36.54
N ALA A 236 50.55 1.73 35.85
CA ALA A 236 51.87 2.33 35.65
C ALA A 236 52.50 2.78 36.98
N GLU A 237 51.70 3.35 37.88
CA GLU A 237 52.15 3.71 39.24
C GLU A 237 52.50 2.47 40.07
N GLN A 238 51.69 1.41 40.01
CA GLN A 238 51.99 0.17 40.71
C GLN A 238 53.27 -0.51 40.18
N ARG A 239 53.51 -0.49 38.86
CA ARG A 239 54.77 -0.97 38.27
C ARG A 239 55.98 -0.18 38.75
N LYS A 240 55.87 1.16 38.82
CA LYS A 240 56.92 2.03 39.38
C LYS A 240 57.22 1.70 40.85
N ARG A 241 56.20 1.36 41.64
CA ARG A 241 56.37 0.95 43.05
C ARG A 241 57.00 -0.43 43.21
N ARG A 242 56.75 -1.37 42.29
CA ARG A 242 57.30 -2.73 42.33
C ARG A 242 58.75 -2.83 41.84
N HIS A 243 59.19 -1.94 40.95
CA HIS A 243 60.56 -1.93 40.42
C HIS A 243 61.17 -0.51 40.38
N PRO A 244 61.68 0.01 41.51
CA PRO A 244 62.25 1.35 41.59
C PRO A 244 63.61 1.51 40.89
N THR A 245 64.31 0.42 40.54
CA THR A 245 65.71 0.43 40.07
C THR A 245 65.93 0.47 38.56
N LEU A 246 64.88 0.60 37.73
CA LEU A 246 65.02 0.71 36.27
C LEU A 246 65.02 2.16 35.73
N GLN A 247 65.35 3.15 36.56
CA GLN A 247 65.28 4.57 36.15
C GLN A 247 66.59 5.21 35.66
N LEU A 248 67.67 4.46 35.40
CA LEU A 248 68.96 5.08 35.03
C LEU A 248 69.58 4.62 33.70
N ARG A 249 68.80 4.03 32.77
CA ARG A 249 69.39 3.57 31.50
C ARG A 249 68.49 3.69 30.27
N SER A 250 67.85 4.83 30.06
CA SER A 250 67.15 5.09 28.79
C SER A 250 67.35 6.50 28.22
N ALA A 251 68.37 7.24 28.64
CA ALA A 251 68.75 8.49 27.98
C ALA A 251 69.62 8.28 26.71
N ASP A 252 70.22 7.10 26.55
CA ASP A 252 71.11 6.79 25.43
C ASP A 252 70.53 5.70 24.53
N ASN A 253 69.49 6.02 23.76
CA ASN A 253 69.11 5.30 22.54
C ASN A 253 68.14 6.14 21.69
N HIS A 254 68.53 7.38 21.40
CA HIS A 254 67.93 8.17 20.32
C HIS A 254 68.81 8.06 19.08
N LEU A 255 68.96 6.87 18.51
CA LEU A 255 69.44 6.63 17.15
C LEU A 255 69.22 5.14 16.84
N SER A 256 68.52 4.85 15.73
CA SER A 256 68.21 3.53 15.20
C SER A 256 67.07 2.73 15.86
N HIS A 257 65.84 3.23 15.78
CA HIS A 257 64.74 2.34 15.41
C HIS A 257 64.06 2.94 14.19
N SER A 258 64.36 2.35 13.03
CA SER A 258 63.47 2.46 11.88
C SER A 258 62.11 1.98 12.37
N CYS A 259 61.14 2.89 12.40
CA CYS A 259 59.75 2.48 12.45
C CYS A 259 59.48 1.78 11.11
N ASP A 260 59.71 0.47 11.08
CA ASP A 260 58.99 -0.41 10.16
C ASP A 260 57.52 -0.35 10.57
N LEU A 261 56.87 0.74 10.17
CA LEU A 261 55.44 0.78 9.97
C LEU A 261 55.19 -0.16 8.79
N THR A 262 55.07 -1.46 9.07
CA THR A 262 54.28 -2.32 8.21
C THR A 262 52.88 -1.76 8.21
N ILE A 263 52.63 -0.90 7.23
CA ILE A 263 51.31 -0.51 6.77
C ILE A 263 50.69 -1.82 6.28
N SER A 264 50.01 -2.54 7.17
CA SER A 264 48.99 -3.47 6.71
C SER A 264 47.91 -2.58 6.10
N ALA A 265 47.97 -2.42 4.78
CA ALA A 265 46.82 -2.02 4.00
C ALA A 265 45.71 -3.00 4.35
N ILE A 266 44.80 -2.57 5.24
CA ILE A 266 43.53 -3.24 5.37
C ILE A 266 42.76 -2.76 4.14
N ASP A 267 42.84 -3.55 3.07
CA ASP A 267 41.87 -3.48 1.98
C ASP A 267 40.48 -3.65 2.60
N LEU A 268 39.79 -2.54 2.81
CA LEU A 268 38.35 -2.49 3.08
C LEU A 268 37.56 -2.15 1.81
N THR A 269 38.19 -2.36 0.64
CA THR A 269 37.62 -2.14 -0.69
C THR A 269 37.01 -3.39 -1.29
N GLU A 270 36.50 -4.34 -0.50
CA GLU A 270 35.63 -5.40 -1.01
C GLU A 270 34.46 -5.62 -0.05
N ASN A 271 33.33 -4.95 -0.33
CA ASN A 271 31.95 -5.44 -0.15
C ASN A 271 30.85 -4.36 -0.17
N VAL A 272 31.13 -3.10 -0.55
CA VAL A 272 30.05 -2.10 -0.68
C VAL A 272 29.49 -2.00 -2.12
N THR A 273 30.11 -2.64 -3.12
CA THR A 273 29.64 -2.57 -4.51
C THR A 273 28.67 -3.69 -4.93
N ALA A 274 28.43 -4.71 -4.11
CA ALA A 274 27.49 -5.80 -4.44
C ALA A 274 26.03 -5.54 -4.04
N SER A 275 25.72 -4.39 -3.41
CA SER A 275 24.35 -4.00 -3.05
C SER A 275 23.95 -2.64 -3.62
N ALA A 276 24.47 -2.28 -4.79
CA ALA A 276 24.06 -1.09 -5.55
C ALA A 276 23.03 -1.40 -6.65
N ALA A 277 22.51 -2.64 -6.70
CA ALA A 277 21.36 -3.02 -7.51
C ALA A 277 20.17 -3.32 -6.61
N GLY A 278 19.73 -2.32 -5.83
CA GLY A 278 18.38 -2.33 -5.28
C GLY A 278 17.38 -2.21 -6.44
N PRO A 279 16.26 -2.96 -6.43
CA PRO A 279 15.26 -2.85 -7.48
C PRO A 279 14.76 -1.39 -7.57
N PRO A 280 14.36 -0.93 -8.77
CA PRO A 280 13.97 0.46 -8.98
C PRO A 280 12.88 0.87 -7.98
N LEU A 281 13.21 1.83 -7.14
CA LEU A 281 12.29 2.56 -6.28
C LEU A 281 11.28 3.27 -7.20
N PHE A 282 9.99 2.97 -6.98
CA PHE A 282 8.83 3.48 -7.71
C PHE A 282 8.70 3.07 -9.18
N LEU A 283 7.97 1.98 -9.42
CA LEU A 283 7.09 1.95 -10.59
C LEU A 283 5.87 2.85 -10.30
N PRO A 284 5.53 3.82 -11.16
CA PRO A 284 4.29 4.56 -11.01
C PRO A 284 3.13 3.58 -11.15
N ILE A 285 2.31 3.46 -10.10
CA ILE A 285 1.00 2.81 -10.16
C ILE A 285 0.07 3.73 -10.96
N LYS A 286 0.27 3.77 -12.27
CA LYS A 286 -0.64 4.33 -13.27
C LYS A 286 -0.50 3.49 -14.53
N GLU A 287 -0.97 2.24 -14.47
CA GLU A 287 -1.31 1.38 -15.62
C GLU A 287 -1.73 -0.01 -15.12
N ALA A 288 -2.82 -0.10 -14.36
CA ALA A 288 -3.40 -1.39 -13.97
C ALA A 288 -4.93 -1.43 -13.90
N PHE A 289 -5.63 -0.34 -14.25
CA PHE A 289 -7.08 -0.35 -14.36
C PHE A 289 -7.49 0.32 -15.67
N PRO A 290 -7.81 -0.45 -16.74
CA PRO A 290 -8.58 0.10 -17.84
C PRO A 290 -9.99 0.36 -17.33
N GLU A 291 -10.44 1.60 -17.46
CA GLU A 291 -11.83 1.99 -17.27
C GLU A 291 -12.77 1.03 -18.03
N ARG A 292 -13.67 0.39 -17.28
CA ARG A 292 -14.95 -0.14 -17.77
C ARG A 292 -15.99 -0.07 -16.66
#